data_AF-A0AA37QH94-F1
#
_entry.id   AF-A0AA37QH94-F1
#
_cell.length_a   1.000
_cell.length_b   1.000
_cell.length_c   1.000
_cell.angle_alpha   90.00
_cell.angle_beta   90.00
_cell.angle_gamma   90.00
#
_symmetry.space_group_name_H-M   'P 1'
#
loop_
_entity.id
_entity.type
_entity.pdbx_description
1 polymer ?
#
loop_
_entity_poly.entity_id
_entity_poly.type
_entity_poly.pdbx_seq_one_letter_code
_entity_poly.pdbx_strand_id
1 'polypeptide(L)'
;MGTSLAADPKSPTKSAGQRVLDYARARVEHKAPGRGTCWDFPFAALKHAGASTPHDLGKDLYVWGQPVARLEDAQPGDIIQFFKVKVHREWVRTYEKGGRTITETFKGHYTFADRHSAIVERVEPGLFLTLLNAHLTGDKGRVSRLRLNLSPENVLSGTIYLYRPVERSSSP
;
A
#
# COMPACT_ATOMS: atom_id res chain seq x y z
N MET A 1 -39.43 40.04 2.23
CA MET A 1 -38.18 39.68 1.53
C MET A 1 -37.13 39.40 2.59
N GLY A 2 -36.46 38.25 2.51
CA GLY A 2 -35.44 37.86 3.48
C GLY A 2 -35.42 36.35 3.70
N THR A 3 -35.17 35.58 2.64
CA THR A 3 -34.85 34.15 2.76
C THR A 3 -33.45 34.03 3.34
N SER A 4 -33.35 33.40 4.52
CA SER A 4 -32.12 32.95 5.14
C SER A 4 -31.38 32.01 4.17
N LEU A 5 -30.15 32.36 3.77
CA LEU A 5 -29.24 31.43 3.10
C LEU A 5 -28.80 30.40 4.13
N ALA A 6 -29.31 29.17 4.00
CA ALA A 6 -28.70 28.03 4.66
C ALA A 6 -27.24 27.89 4.19
N ALA A 7 -26.33 27.70 5.13
CA ALA A 7 -24.93 27.41 4.82
C ALA A 7 -24.83 26.12 3.99
N ASP A 8 -24.04 26.17 2.92
CA ASP A 8 -23.73 25.01 2.07
C ASP A 8 -23.15 23.85 2.90
N PRO A 9 -23.60 22.59 2.71
CA PRO A 9 -22.96 21.44 3.33
C PRO A 9 -21.57 21.26 2.73
N LYS A 10 -20.52 21.56 3.52
CA LYS A 10 -19.12 21.30 3.17
C LYS A 10 -18.99 19.87 2.62
N SER A 11 -18.53 19.73 1.38
CA SER A 11 -18.14 18.44 0.82
C SER A 11 -17.18 17.74 1.79
N PRO A 12 -17.30 16.42 2.02
CA PRO A 12 -16.43 15.75 2.97
C PRO A 12 -14.98 15.84 2.48
N THR A 13 -14.12 16.44 3.29
CA THR A 13 -12.66 16.40 3.09
C THR A 13 -12.23 14.94 2.96
N LYS A 14 -11.42 14.62 1.93
CA LYS A 14 -10.86 13.27 1.72
C LYS A 14 -10.23 12.74 3.01
N SER A 15 -10.42 11.46 3.33
CA SER A 15 -9.77 10.82 4.49
C SER A 15 -8.24 10.78 4.34
N ALA A 16 -7.51 10.65 5.45
CA ALA A 16 -6.06 10.42 5.45
C ALA A 16 -5.64 9.29 4.49
N GLY A 17 -6.32 8.14 4.55
CA GLY A 17 -6.06 7.01 3.66
C GLY A 17 -6.22 7.35 2.18
N GLN A 18 -7.27 8.11 1.82
CA GLN A 18 -7.46 8.52 0.43
C GLN A 18 -6.35 9.48 -0.04
N ARG A 19 -5.88 10.40 0.81
CA ARG A 19 -4.77 11.31 0.47
C ARG A 19 -3.44 10.56 0.34
N VAL A 20 -3.19 9.56 1.18
CA VAL A 20 -2.05 8.63 1.06
C VAL A 20 -2.10 7.91 -0.28
N LEU A 21 -3.27 7.36 -0.65
CA LEU A 21 -3.45 6.63 -1.89
C LEU A 21 -3.25 7.52 -3.13
N ASP A 22 -3.81 8.73 -3.12
CA ASP A 22 -3.68 9.70 -4.21
C ASP A 22 -2.20 10.04 -4.46
N TYR A 23 -1.44 10.32 -3.38
CA TYR A 23 0.00 10.54 -3.47
C TYR A 23 0.72 9.32 -4.04
N ALA A 24 0.41 8.12 -3.54
CA ALA A 24 1.08 6.89 -3.95
C ALA A 24 0.86 6.59 -5.44
N ARG A 25 -0.37 6.76 -5.94
CA ARG A 25 -0.71 6.57 -7.35
C ARG A 25 0.03 7.54 -8.26
N ALA A 26 0.14 8.80 -7.86
CA ALA A 26 0.89 9.82 -8.61
C ALA A 26 2.40 9.54 -8.70
N ARG A 27 2.92 8.55 -7.96
CA ARG A 27 4.35 8.18 -7.97
C ARG A 27 4.67 6.91 -8.73
N VAL A 28 3.68 6.17 -9.23
CA VAL A 28 3.92 4.96 -10.02
C VAL A 28 4.83 5.29 -11.20
N GLU A 29 5.83 4.43 -11.45
CA GLU A 29 6.87 4.58 -12.48
C GLU A 29 7.87 5.73 -12.26
N HIS A 30 7.63 6.61 -11.29
CA HIS A 30 8.58 7.60 -10.83
C HIS A 30 9.51 7.02 -9.76
N LYS A 31 10.67 7.64 -9.56
CA LYS A 31 11.58 7.30 -8.46
C LYS A 31 10.88 7.49 -7.12
N ALA A 32 11.04 6.54 -6.23
CA ALA A 32 10.53 6.64 -4.87
C ALA A 32 11.21 7.81 -4.13
N PRO A 33 10.48 8.48 -3.20
CA PRO A 33 11.00 9.62 -2.46
C PRO A 33 12.12 9.20 -1.47
N GLY A 34 12.90 10.18 -1.01
CA GLY A 34 13.98 9.95 -0.04
C GLY A 34 15.10 9.10 -0.64
N ARG A 35 15.55 8.07 0.08
CA ARG A 35 16.51 7.08 -0.45
C ARG A 35 15.85 6.04 -1.35
N GLY A 36 14.53 6.15 -1.57
CA GLY A 36 13.76 5.25 -2.41
C GLY A 36 13.56 3.86 -1.80
N THR A 37 13.53 3.76 -0.47
CA THR A 37 13.35 2.48 0.24
C THR A 37 11.87 2.15 0.45
N CYS A 38 11.60 0.88 0.79
CA CYS A 38 10.27 0.41 1.18
C CYS A 38 9.73 1.11 2.44
N TRP A 39 10.59 1.70 3.28
CA TRP A 39 10.20 2.51 4.43
C TRP A 39 9.93 3.98 4.06
N ASP A 40 10.79 4.59 3.24
CA ASP A 40 10.68 6.02 2.90
C ASP A 40 9.39 6.33 2.13
N PHE A 41 8.89 5.37 1.33
CA PHE A 41 7.73 5.59 0.48
C PHE A 41 6.40 5.75 1.26
N PRO A 42 5.99 4.81 2.14
CA PRO A 42 4.83 5.01 3.01
C PRO A 42 4.99 6.21 3.95
N PHE A 43 6.20 6.44 4.47
CA PHE A 43 6.48 7.61 5.31
C PHE A 43 6.21 8.93 4.57
N ALA A 44 6.71 9.07 3.34
CA ALA A 44 6.47 10.26 2.53
C ALA A 44 4.99 10.44 2.17
N ALA A 45 4.27 9.35 1.94
CA ALA A 45 2.83 9.40 1.67
C ALA A 45 2.03 9.89 2.89
N LEU A 46 2.34 9.39 4.09
CA LEU A 46 1.74 9.87 5.34
C LEU A 46 2.02 11.36 5.57
N LYS A 47 3.28 11.79 5.38
CA LYS A 47 3.68 13.19 5.52
C LYS A 47 2.94 14.10 4.53
N HIS A 48 2.81 13.68 3.27
CA HIS A 48 2.05 14.43 2.27
C HIS A 48 0.57 14.51 2.60
N ALA A 49 0.00 13.42 3.11
CA ALA A 49 -1.38 13.37 3.53
C ALA A 49 -1.66 14.20 4.80
N GLY A 50 -0.64 14.70 5.52
CA GLY A 50 -0.84 15.32 6.84
C GLY A 50 -1.32 14.32 7.91
N ALA A 51 -1.09 13.02 7.68
CA ALA A 51 -1.40 11.95 8.60
C ALA A 51 -0.29 11.78 9.65
N SER A 52 -0.58 11.10 10.76
CA SER A 52 0.45 10.70 11.72
C SER A 52 1.44 9.74 11.07
N THR A 53 2.72 9.99 11.29
CA THR A 53 3.83 9.13 10.85
C THR A 53 4.27 8.20 12.00
N PRO A 54 5.07 7.16 11.74
CA PRO A 54 5.65 6.35 12.83
C PRO A 54 6.37 7.18 13.90
N HIS A 55 6.94 8.33 13.52
CA HIS A 55 7.59 9.25 14.47
C HIS A 55 6.59 9.94 15.41
N ASP A 56 5.35 10.16 14.97
CA ASP A 56 4.28 10.75 15.77
C ASP A 56 3.62 9.72 16.71
N LEU A 57 3.60 8.45 16.30
CA LEU A 57 2.93 7.36 17.03
C LEU A 57 3.82 6.75 18.14
N GLY A 58 5.15 6.90 18.03
CA GLY A 58 6.12 6.48 19.04
C GLY A 58 6.66 5.04 18.91
N LYS A 59 7.83 4.83 19.54
CA LYS A 59 8.69 3.64 19.76
C LYS A 59 8.93 2.60 18.63
N ASP A 60 8.00 2.29 17.74
CA ASP A 60 8.23 1.36 16.62
C ASP A 60 8.12 2.09 15.26
N LEU A 61 9.24 2.09 14.52
CA LEU A 61 9.34 2.74 13.20
C LEU A 61 8.49 2.08 12.11
N TYR A 62 7.85 0.93 12.38
CA TYR A 62 7.03 0.20 11.43
C TYR A 62 5.55 0.11 11.82
N VAL A 63 5.12 0.94 12.78
CA VAL A 63 3.71 1.18 13.06
C VAL A 63 3.27 2.40 12.25
N TRP A 64 2.39 2.17 11.28
CA TRP A 64 2.04 3.16 10.26
C TRP A 64 0.72 3.90 10.49
N GLY A 65 0.02 3.58 11.58
CA GLY A 65 -1.32 4.11 11.88
C GLY A 65 -2.06 3.25 12.88
N GLN A 66 -3.39 3.32 12.86
CA GLN A 66 -4.26 2.49 13.69
C GLN A 66 -4.24 1.04 13.17
N PRO A 67 -3.93 0.02 14.01
CA PRO A 67 -4.00 -1.37 13.59
C PRO A 67 -5.39 -1.75 13.07
N VAL A 68 -5.42 -2.45 11.94
CA VAL A 68 -6.61 -3.10 11.40
C VAL A 68 -6.52 -4.59 11.75
N ALA A 69 -7.54 -5.10 12.43
CA ALA A 69 -7.48 -6.42 13.07
C ALA A 69 -7.40 -7.59 12.09
N ARG A 70 -8.00 -7.45 10.90
CA ARG A 70 -8.12 -8.52 9.90
C ARG A 70 -7.81 -7.99 8.51
N LEU A 71 -7.19 -8.82 7.66
CA LEU A 71 -6.86 -8.42 6.28
C LEU A 71 -8.11 -8.23 5.41
N GLU A 72 -9.20 -8.89 5.75
CA GLU A 72 -10.51 -8.75 5.13
C GLU A 72 -11.10 -7.34 5.30
N ASP A 73 -10.66 -6.61 6.33
CA ASP A 73 -11.09 -5.24 6.61
C ASP A 73 -10.18 -4.20 5.93
N ALA A 74 -9.26 -4.65 5.06
CA ALA A 74 -8.35 -3.77 4.31
C ALA A 74 -9.10 -2.83 3.37
N GLN A 75 -8.59 -1.61 3.28
CA GLN A 75 -9.10 -0.57 2.41
C GLN A 75 -7.99 0.04 1.56
N PRO A 76 -8.30 0.54 0.35
CA PRO A 76 -7.37 1.37 -0.40
C PRO A 76 -6.87 2.54 0.45
N GLY A 77 -5.54 2.73 0.48
CA GLY A 77 -4.87 3.73 1.31
C GLY A 77 -4.34 3.21 2.65
N ASP A 78 -4.75 2.02 3.09
CA ASP A 78 -4.12 1.36 4.24
C ASP A 78 -2.64 1.04 3.91
N ILE A 79 -1.80 0.96 4.95
CA ILE A 79 -0.38 0.60 4.84
C ILE A 79 -0.21 -0.82 5.39
N ILE A 80 0.39 -1.68 4.57
CA ILE A 80 0.67 -3.07 4.91
C ILE A 80 2.16 -3.24 5.23
N GLN A 81 2.45 -3.97 6.31
CA GLN A 81 3.79 -4.29 6.77
C GLN A 81 3.98 -5.80 6.76
N PHE A 82 4.95 -6.29 5.99
CA PHE A 82 5.38 -7.67 5.98
C PHE A 82 6.58 -7.85 6.92
N PHE A 83 6.66 -8.98 7.60
CA PHE A 83 7.86 -9.44 8.29
C PHE A 83 8.09 -10.92 8.01
N LYS A 84 9.16 -11.22 7.26
CA LYS A 84 9.55 -12.59 6.89
C LYS A 84 8.43 -13.38 6.21
N VAL A 85 7.70 -12.73 5.31
CA VAL A 85 6.50 -13.29 4.67
C VAL A 85 6.85 -14.03 3.40
N LYS A 86 6.29 -15.24 3.25
CA LYS A 86 6.34 -16.01 2.02
C LYS A 86 4.94 -16.35 1.57
N VAL A 87 4.63 -16.10 0.30
CA VAL A 87 3.32 -16.41 -0.29
C VAL A 87 3.48 -17.22 -1.57
N HIS A 88 2.50 -18.06 -1.87
CA HIS A 88 2.36 -18.59 -3.22
C HIS A 88 2.08 -17.44 -4.19
N ARG A 89 2.70 -17.49 -5.37
CA ARG A 89 2.51 -16.51 -6.42
C ARG A 89 2.27 -17.21 -7.75
N GLU A 90 1.17 -16.83 -8.39
CA GLU A 90 0.92 -17.12 -9.79
C GLU A 90 1.08 -15.83 -10.59
N TRP A 91 1.75 -15.90 -11.75
CA TRP A 91 1.86 -14.77 -12.66
C TRP A 91 1.84 -15.23 -14.10
N VAL A 92 1.24 -14.40 -14.95
CA VAL A 92 1.20 -14.62 -16.39
C VAL A 92 2.31 -13.81 -17.05
N ARG A 93 3.03 -14.41 -17.98
CA ARG A 93 3.99 -13.72 -18.84
C ARG A 93 3.54 -13.88 -20.29
N THR A 94 3.41 -12.76 -20.99
CA THR A 94 3.21 -12.74 -22.43
C THR A 94 4.51 -12.28 -23.10
N TYR A 95 4.99 -13.02 -24.11
CA TYR A 95 6.23 -12.72 -24.82
C TYR A 95 6.20 -13.25 -26.26
N GLU A 96 7.00 -12.65 -27.13
CA GLU A 96 7.16 -13.09 -28.52
C GLU A 96 8.22 -14.20 -28.63
N LYS A 97 7.91 -15.28 -29.34
CA LYS A 97 8.87 -16.33 -29.66
C LYS A 97 8.60 -16.87 -31.08
N GLY A 98 9.53 -16.63 -32.00
CA GLY A 98 9.40 -17.07 -33.39
C GLY A 98 8.24 -16.43 -34.15
N GLY A 99 7.96 -15.14 -33.89
CA GLY A 99 6.87 -14.40 -34.54
C GLY A 99 5.46 -14.75 -34.03
N ARG A 100 5.36 -15.41 -32.87
CA ARG A 100 4.10 -15.71 -32.19
C ARG A 100 4.09 -15.13 -30.79
N THR A 101 2.96 -14.55 -30.41
CA THR A 101 2.65 -14.17 -29.03
C THR A 101 2.35 -15.44 -28.22
N ILE A 102 3.19 -15.72 -27.23
CA ILE A 102 2.99 -16.81 -26.26
C ILE A 102 2.55 -16.20 -24.93
N THR A 103 1.54 -16.82 -24.30
CA THR A 103 1.08 -16.49 -22.95
C THR A 103 1.24 -17.73 -22.06
N GLU A 104 2.05 -17.62 -21.01
CA GLU A 104 2.33 -18.71 -20.08
C GLU A 104 2.01 -18.30 -18.64
N THR A 105 1.42 -19.23 -17.89
CA THR A 105 1.18 -19.08 -16.45
C THR A 105 2.30 -19.76 -15.68
N PHE A 106 2.93 -19.02 -14.78
CA PHE A 106 3.98 -19.48 -13.90
C PHE A 106 3.48 -19.53 -12.46
N LYS A 107 3.91 -20.56 -11.72
CA LYS A 107 3.66 -20.70 -10.29
C LYS A 107 4.99 -20.71 -9.54
N GLY A 108 5.01 -20.10 -8.37
CA GLY A 108 6.19 -20.05 -7.52
C GLY A 108 5.89 -19.41 -6.17
N HIS A 109 6.90 -18.79 -5.58
CA HIS A 109 6.77 -18.08 -4.33
C HIS A 109 7.26 -16.64 -4.47
N TYR A 110 6.63 -15.74 -3.73
CA TYR A 110 7.16 -14.42 -3.47
C TYR A 110 7.56 -14.31 -2.01
N THR A 111 8.74 -13.77 -1.73
CA THR A 111 9.28 -13.70 -0.36
C THR A 111 9.71 -12.28 -0.02
N PHE A 112 9.16 -11.76 1.07
CA PHE A 112 9.69 -10.61 1.79
C PHE A 112 10.58 -11.14 2.90
N ALA A 113 11.89 -11.25 2.63
CA ALA A 113 12.84 -11.92 3.53
C ALA A 113 13.09 -11.18 4.85
N ASP A 114 12.80 -9.87 4.88
CA ASP A 114 12.83 -9.02 6.07
C ASP A 114 11.59 -8.11 6.08
N ARG A 115 11.63 -7.01 6.82
CA ARG A 115 10.60 -5.98 6.86
C ARG A 115 10.41 -5.34 5.49
N HIS A 116 9.15 -5.28 5.05
CA HIS A 116 8.76 -4.55 3.84
C HIS A 116 7.43 -3.85 4.06
N SER A 117 7.34 -2.59 3.63
CA SER A 117 6.12 -1.78 3.79
C SER A 117 5.60 -1.36 2.42
N ALA A 118 4.29 -1.34 2.26
CA ALA A 118 3.63 -0.98 1.01
C ALA A 118 2.28 -0.30 1.27
N ILE A 119 1.74 0.37 0.25
CA ILE A 119 0.42 1.01 0.32
C ILE A 119 -0.58 0.16 -0.45
N VAL A 120 -1.74 -0.13 0.14
CA VAL A 120 -2.83 -0.87 -0.51
C VAL A 120 -3.48 0.04 -1.55
N GLU A 121 -3.40 -0.32 -2.83
CA GLU A 121 -4.07 0.41 -3.91
C GLU A 121 -5.50 -0.09 -4.16
N ARG A 122 -5.69 -1.40 -4.06
CA ARG A 122 -6.94 -2.08 -4.38
C ARG A 122 -7.04 -3.37 -3.60
N VAL A 123 -8.25 -3.66 -3.12
CA VAL A 123 -8.64 -4.91 -2.49
C VAL A 123 -9.66 -5.57 -3.41
N GLU A 124 -9.41 -6.80 -3.80
CA GLU A 124 -10.28 -7.61 -4.65
C GLU A 124 -10.78 -8.84 -3.85
N PRO A 125 -11.87 -9.48 -4.29
CA PRO A 125 -12.40 -10.68 -3.63
C PRO A 125 -11.32 -11.76 -3.43
N GLY A 126 -11.42 -12.51 -2.33
CA GLY A 126 -10.46 -13.57 -1.99
C GLY A 126 -9.09 -13.05 -1.53
N LEU A 127 -9.02 -11.83 -0.99
CA LEU A 127 -7.79 -11.20 -0.48
C LEU A 127 -6.68 -11.02 -1.52
N PHE A 128 -7.08 -10.79 -2.78
CA PHE A 128 -6.15 -10.27 -3.78
C PHE A 128 -5.94 -8.77 -3.54
N LEU A 129 -4.74 -8.40 -3.08
CA LEU A 129 -4.36 -7.00 -2.87
C LEU A 129 -3.42 -6.55 -3.98
N THR A 130 -3.70 -5.40 -4.57
CA THR A 130 -2.72 -4.65 -5.39
C THR A 130 -2.02 -3.65 -4.49
N LEU A 131 -0.69 -3.74 -4.43
CA LEU A 131 0.16 -2.97 -3.54
C LEU A 131 1.06 -2.03 -4.35
N LEU A 132 1.24 -0.81 -3.86
CA LEU A 132 2.21 0.16 -4.35
C LEU A 132 3.46 0.06 -3.49
N ASN A 133 4.58 -0.27 -4.12
CA ASN A 133 5.83 -0.62 -3.45
C ASN A 133 6.97 0.24 -3.98
N ALA A 134 7.96 0.49 -3.14
CA ALA A 134 9.28 0.94 -3.56
C ALA A 134 10.32 -0.11 -3.16
N HIS A 135 11.43 -0.16 -3.90
CA HIS A 135 12.57 -1.04 -3.61
C HIS A 135 12.25 -2.53 -3.73
N LEU A 136 11.39 -2.90 -4.66
CA LEU A 136 11.27 -4.29 -5.09
C LEU A 136 12.43 -4.65 -6.02
N THR A 137 12.95 -5.87 -5.89
CA THR A 137 13.95 -6.38 -6.83
C THR A 137 13.50 -6.20 -8.28
N GLY A 138 14.30 -5.48 -9.06
CA GLY A 138 14.04 -5.22 -10.49
C GLY A 138 13.28 -3.94 -10.81
N ASP A 139 12.78 -3.18 -9.82
CA ASP A 139 12.03 -1.93 -10.06
C ASP A 139 12.91 -0.71 -10.40
N LYS A 140 14.25 -0.85 -10.28
CA LYS A 140 15.24 0.21 -10.49
C LYS A 140 14.98 1.46 -9.60
N GLY A 141 14.44 1.25 -8.40
CA GLY A 141 14.12 2.29 -7.42
C GLY A 141 12.84 3.07 -7.73
N ARG A 142 11.99 2.56 -8.62
CA ARG A 142 10.71 3.19 -8.97
C ARG A 142 9.57 2.61 -8.14
N VAL A 143 8.52 3.40 -7.94
CA VAL A 143 7.28 2.86 -7.38
C VAL A 143 6.64 1.92 -8.40
N SER A 144 6.33 0.70 -7.97
CA SER A 144 5.76 -0.35 -8.80
C SER A 144 4.57 -1.05 -8.14
N ARG A 145 3.73 -1.67 -8.97
CA ARG A 145 2.59 -2.46 -8.52
C ARG A 145 2.99 -3.91 -8.33
N LEU A 146 2.57 -4.49 -7.21
CA LEU A 146 2.64 -5.91 -6.95
C LEU A 146 1.26 -6.41 -6.52
N ARG A 147 0.72 -7.37 -7.27
CA ARG A 147 -0.52 -8.05 -6.90
C ARG A 147 -0.21 -9.37 -6.22
N LEU A 148 -0.76 -9.59 -5.02
CA LEU A 148 -0.61 -10.82 -4.25
C LEU A 148 -1.98 -11.30 -3.76
N ASN A 149 -2.15 -12.62 -3.68
CA ASN A 149 -3.21 -13.21 -2.87
C ASN A 149 -2.67 -13.37 -1.44
N LEU A 150 -3.32 -12.77 -0.46
CA LEU A 150 -2.95 -12.82 0.95
C LEU A 150 -3.95 -13.62 1.78
N SER A 151 -4.74 -14.50 1.16
CA SER A 151 -5.59 -15.44 1.87
C SER A 151 -4.78 -16.40 2.75
N PRO A 152 -5.33 -16.86 3.89
CA PRO A 152 -4.60 -17.70 4.84
C PRO A 152 -3.95 -18.94 4.21
N GLU A 153 -4.62 -19.57 3.25
CA GLU A 153 -4.10 -20.74 2.53
C GLU A 153 -2.97 -20.41 1.54
N ASN A 154 -2.86 -19.15 1.12
CA ASN A 154 -1.84 -18.68 0.18
C ASN A 154 -0.60 -18.11 0.89
N VAL A 155 -0.72 -17.72 2.17
CA VAL A 155 0.38 -17.27 3.01
C VAL A 155 1.04 -18.47 3.69
N LEU A 156 2.29 -18.76 3.31
CA LEU A 156 3.04 -19.92 3.79
C LEU A 156 3.74 -19.70 5.13
N SER A 157 4.16 -18.47 5.40
CA SER A 157 4.88 -18.11 6.63
C SER A 157 4.97 -16.59 6.80
N GLY A 158 5.39 -16.16 7.98
CA GLY A 158 5.66 -14.76 8.33
C GLY A 158 4.48 -14.07 9.00
N THR A 159 4.61 -12.76 9.19
CA THR A 159 3.57 -11.94 9.80
C THR A 159 3.24 -10.75 8.92
N ILE A 160 1.94 -10.48 8.78
CA ILE A 160 1.41 -9.34 8.04
C ILE A 160 0.67 -8.47 9.04
N TYR A 161 1.04 -7.19 9.08
CA TYR A 161 0.30 -6.17 9.82
C TYR A 161 -0.33 -5.19 8.84
N LEU A 162 -1.50 -4.69 9.22
CA LEU A 162 -2.23 -3.71 8.44
C LEU A 162 -2.55 -2.51 9.32
N TYR A 163 -2.34 -1.32 8.77
CA TYR A 163 -2.52 -0.07 9.49
C TYR A 163 -3.35 0.90 8.66
N ARG A 164 -4.34 1.51 9.29
CA ARG A 164 -5.12 2.59 8.72
C ARG A 164 -4.47 3.93 9.07
N PRO A 165 -4.10 4.76 8.08
CA PRO A 165 -3.62 6.11 8.34
C PRO A 165 -4.60 6.89 9.20
N VAL A 166 -4.08 7.55 10.24
CA VAL A 166 -4.85 8.41 11.14
C VAL A 166 -4.49 9.86 10.88
N GLU A 167 -5.47 10.76 11.03
CA GLU A 167 -5.22 12.20 10.98
C GLU A 167 -4.20 12.57 12.06
N ARG A 168 -3.28 13.47 11.73
CA ARG A 168 -2.37 14.02 12.74
C ARG A 168 -3.20 14.91 13.66
N SER A 169 -3.27 14.58 14.94
CA SER A 169 -3.86 15.48 15.92
C SER A 169 -3.10 16.80 15.87
N SER A 170 -3.84 17.90 15.69
CA SER A 170 -3.31 19.22 16.02
C SER A 170 -2.99 19.20 17.51
N SER A 171 -1.72 19.06 17.88
CA SER A 171 -1.32 19.42 19.24
C SER A 171 -1.68 20.89 19.48
N PRO A 172 -2.28 21.24 20.62
CA PRO A 172 -2.55 22.63 21.00
C PRO A 172 -1.26 23.46 21.10
#